data_AF-A0A6A3MHR4-F1
#
_entry.id   AF-A0A6A3MHR4-F1
#
_cell.length_a   1.000
_cell.length_b   1.000
_cell.length_c   1.000
_cell.angle_alpha   90.00
_cell.angle_beta   90.00
_cell.angle_gamma   90.00
#
_symmetry.space_group_name_H-M   'P 1'
#
loop_
_entity.id
_entity.type
_entity.pdbx_description
1 polymer ?
#
loop_
_entity_poly.entity_id
_entity_poly.type
_entity_poly.pdbx_seq_one_letter_code
_entity_poly.pdbx_strand_id
1 'polypeptide(L)'
;MRRMLRGRSLVRHLAACETVGNATTLCVDKTGTLTAIQMSVARLWLAPETEADFVSLLDNSPDTQVDFNSASAARGAMNDSMIRTLCEGVALNSTAELLPLEDDEVSDTPRKALGSQTEGALLSFASACSGGEFDYAEMRKNANIRRVLPFSSDRKRMSVVVPIQGEDDQWRT
;
A
#
# COMPACT_ATOMS: atom_id res chain seq x y z
N MET A 1 11.58 29.41 -23.77
CA MET A 1 11.98 29.47 -22.35
C MET A 1 10.82 29.76 -21.41
N ARG A 2 10.29 30.99 -21.32
CA ARG A 2 9.18 31.33 -20.39
C ARG A 2 7.97 30.38 -20.49
N ARG A 3 7.61 29.96 -21.71
CA ARG A 3 6.53 28.99 -21.95
C ARG A 3 6.86 27.58 -21.43
N MET A 4 8.09 27.10 -21.59
CA MET A 4 8.52 25.77 -21.08
C MET A 4 8.63 25.77 -19.55
N LEU A 5 9.16 26.86 -18.97
CA LEU A 5 9.25 27.02 -17.52
C LEU A 5 7.86 27.07 -16.87
N ARG A 6 6.89 27.75 -17.50
CA ARG A 6 5.47 27.70 -17.07
C ARG A 6 4.90 26.28 -17.12
N GLY A 7 5.36 25.45 -18.06
CA GLY A 7 5.00 24.03 -18.16
C GLY A 7 5.84 23.11 -17.27
N ARG A 8 6.46 23.63 -16.19
CA ARG A 8 7.32 22.87 -15.26
C ARG A 8 8.55 22.20 -15.91
N SER A 9 8.98 22.68 -17.08
CA SER A 9 10.21 22.21 -17.75
C SER A 9 11.29 23.29 -17.69
N LEU A 10 12.30 23.07 -16.83
CA LEU A 10 13.45 23.95 -16.70
C LEU A 10 14.52 23.57 -17.73
N VAL A 11 14.72 24.42 -18.73
CA VAL A 11 15.78 24.26 -19.74
C VAL A 11 17.04 24.99 -19.27
N ARG A 12 18.14 24.25 -19.07
CA ARG A 12 19.44 24.81 -18.67
C ARG A 12 20.33 25.20 -19.87
N HIS A 13 20.21 24.49 -20.99
CA HIS A 13 20.96 24.75 -22.22
C HIS A 13 20.00 24.93 -23.40
N LEU A 14 20.08 26.06 -24.11
CA LEU A 14 19.14 26.38 -25.19
C LEU A 14 19.16 25.37 -26.35
N ALA A 15 20.34 24.85 -26.69
CA ALA A 15 20.51 23.83 -27.74
C ALA A 15 19.71 22.55 -27.46
N ALA A 16 19.43 22.23 -26.19
CA ALA A 16 18.66 21.04 -25.82
C ALA A 16 17.22 21.07 -26.35
N CYS A 17 16.63 22.27 -26.54
CA CYS A 17 15.29 22.40 -27.11
C CYS A 17 15.21 21.86 -28.55
N GLU A 18 16.25 22.11 -29.34
CA GLU A 18 16.33 21.65 -30.72
C GLU A 18 16.60 20.14 -30.77
N THR A 19 17.49 19.63 -29.91
CA THR A 19 17.77 18.19 -29.80
C THR A 19 16.55 17.37 -29.42
N VAL A 20 15.77 17.83 -28.43
CA VAL A 20 14.53 17.14 -28.01
C VAL A 20 13.47 17.17 -29.11
N GLY A 21 13.38 18.26 -29.89
CA GLY A 21 12.44 18.37 -31.01
C GLY A 21 12.70 17.39 -32.16
N ASN A 22 13.97 16.98 -32.33
CA ASN A 22 14.40 16.04 -33.38
C ASN A 22 14.65 14.61 -32.86
N ALA A 23 14.34 14.32 -31.59
CA ALA A 23 14.59 13.01 -31.01
C ALA A 23 13.64 11.95 -31.60
N THR A 24 14.20 10.83 -32.07
CA THR A 24 13.44 9.67 -32.59
C THR A 24 13.40 8.50 -31.63
N THR A 25 14.20 8.51 -30.57
CA THR A 25 14.25 7.46 -29.54
C THR A 25 14.43 8.10 -28.17
N LEU A 26 13.64 7.64 -27.20
CA LEU A 26 13.70 8.09 -25.80
C LEU A 26 14.16 6.92 -24.93
N CYS A 27 15.37 7.03 -24.38
CA CYS A 27 15.87 6.10 -23.36
C CYS A 27 15.45 6.64 -21.99
N VAL A 28 14.32 6.16 -21.47
CA VAL A 28 13.77 6.57 -20.18
C VAL A 28 14.10 5.55 -19.10
N ASP A 29 14.40 6.04 -17.90
CA ASP A 29 14.44 5.17 -16.72
C ASP A 29 13.00 4.81 -16.29
N LYS A 30 12.84 3.72 -15.55
CA LYS A 30 11.54 3.31 -15.02
C LYS A 30 11.20 4.09 -13.75
N THR A 31 12.02 3.93 -12.72
CA THR A 31 11.70 4.38 -11.36
C THR A 31 11.98 5.87 -11.22
N GLY A 32 10.98 6.64 -10.77
CA GLY A 32 11.08 8.09 -10.66
C GLY A 32 10.94 8.85 -11.99
N THR A 33 10.78 8.15 -13.11
CA THR A 33 10.50 8.75 -14.44
C THR A 33 9.18 8.24 -15.01
N LEU A 34 9.04 6.94 -15.27
CA LEU A 34 7.77 6.35 -15.72
C LEU A 34 6.83 6.05 -14.55
N THR A 35 7.37 5.57 -13.45
CA THR A 35 6.61 5.30 -12.23
C THR A 35 7.00 6.30 -11.14
N ALA A 36 6.02 6.78 -10.37
CA ALA A 36 6.31 7.49 -9.14
C ALA A 36 7.14 6.60 -8.19
N ILE A 37 7.98 7.19 -7.34
CA ILE A 37 8.67 6.48 -6.24
C ILE A 37 7.69 6.29 -5.10
N GLN A 38 6.56 5.66 -5.40
CA GLN A 38 5.46 5.48 -4.49
C GLN A 38 4.86 4.10 -4.73
N MET A 39 4.84 3.31 -3.67
CA MET A 39 4.26 1.98 -3.70
C MET A 39 2.76 2.07 -3.44
N SER A 40 1.99 1.24 -4.12
CA SER A 40 0.56 1.02 -3.86
C SER A 40 0.27 -0.48 -3.85
N VAL A 41 -0.82 -0.87 -3.18
CA VAL A 41 -1.31 -2.25 -3.24
C VAL A 41 -2.04 -2.43 -4.56
N ALA A 42 -1.51 -3.28 -5.44
CA ALA A 42 -2.10 -3.50 -6.76
C ALA A 42 -3.21 -4.57 -6.73
N ARG A 43 -3.05 -5.61 -5.90
CA ARG A 43 -3.95 -6.78 -5.83
C ARG A 43 -4.01 -7.34 -4.42
N LEU A 44 -5.19 -7.78 -4.01
CA LEU A 44 -5.44 -8.51 -2.77
C LEU A 44 -5.93 -9.91 -3.13
N TRP A 45 -5.45 -10.92 -2.41
CA TRP A 45 -5.96 -12.29 -2.54
C TRP A 45 -6.67 -12.66 -1.25
N LEU A 46 -7.95 -12.98 -1.35
CA LEU A 46 -8.79 -13.39 -0.24
C LEU A 46 -9.10 -14.88 -0.39
N ALA A 47 -9.20 -15.58 0.73
CA ALA A 47 -9.71 -16.93 0.72
C ALA A 47 -11.19 -16.90 0.31
N PRO A 48 -11.62 -17.81 -0.57
CA PRO A 48 -13.02 -17.95 -0.93
C PRO A 48 -13.86 -18.26 0.31
N GLU A 49 -15.02 -17.60 0.45
CA GLU A 49 -15.92 -17.84 1.58
C GLU A 49 -16.68 -19.17 1.42
N THR A 50 -16.92 -19.62 0.19
CA THR A 50 -17.65 -20.86 -0.10
C THR A 50 -16.82 -21.85 -0.91
N GLU A 51 -17.19 -23.13 -0.83
CA GLU A 51 -16.60 -24.18 -1.66
C GLU A 51 -16.82 -23.90 -3.16
N ALA A 52 -17.93 -23.23 -3.53
CA ALA A 52 -18.20 -22.80 -4.90
C ALA A 52 -17.24 -21.71 -5.38
N ASP A 53 -16.90 -20.75 -4.52
CA ASP A 53 -15.87 -19.72 -4.81
C ASP A 53 -14.47 -20.34 -4.88
N PHE A 54 -14.21 -21.42 -4.14
CA PHE A 54 -12.95 -22.15 -4.23
C PHE A 54 -12.82 -22.93 -5.55
N VAL A 55 -13.89 -23.58 -5.99
CA VAL A 55 -13.92 -24.31 -7.27
C VAL A 55 -13.78 -23.35 -8.46
N SER A 56 -14.42 -22.17 -8.43
CA SER A 56 -14.29 -21.18 -9.51
C SER A 56 -12.87 -20.61 -9.66
N LEU A 57 -12.12 -20.50 -8.56
CA LEU A 57 -10.70 -20.15 -8.56
C LEU A 57 -9.81 -21.27 -9.13
N LEU A 58 -10.16 -22.55 -8.92
CA LEU A 58 -9.44 -23.70 -9.47
C LEU A 58 -9.64 -23.86 -10.98
N ASP A 59 -10.83 -23.51 -11.48
CA ASP A 59 -11.19 -23.63 -12.89
C ASP A 59 -10.57 -22.56 -13.80
N ASN A 60 -9.67 -21.70 -13.28
CA ASN A 60 -9.02 -20.60 -14.01
C ASN A 60 -10.02 -19.68 -14.73
N SER A 61 -11.23 -19.54 -14.19
CA SER A 61 -12.18 -18.53 -14.68
C SER A 61 -11.68 -17.15 -14.22
N PRO A 62 -11.27 -16.25 -15.12
CA PRO A 62 -10.52 -15.03 -14.76
C PRO A 62 -11.41 -13.90 -14.19
N ASP A 63 -12.65 -14.20 -13.79
CA ASP A 63 -13.67 -13.19 -13.51
C ASP A 63 -13.64 -12.65 -12.07
N THR A 64 -12.87 -13.24 -11.16
CA THR A 64 -12.63 -12.68 -9.82
C THR A 64 -11.28 -11.98 -9.69
N GLN A 65 -10.70 -11.50 -10.81
CA GLN A 65 -9.76 -10.36 -10.73
C GLN A 65 -10.55 -9.09 -10.44
N VAL A 66 -11.00 -8.94 -9.19
CA VAL A 66 -11.46 -7.64 -8.69
C VAL A 66 -10.29 -6.67 -8.89
N ASP A 67 -10.52 -5.61 -9.64
CA ASP A 67 -9.53 -4.56 -9.84
C ASP A 67 -9.36 -3.80 -8.51
N PHE A 68 -8.45 -4.30 -7.66
CA PHE A 68 -8.15 -3.77 -6.33
C PHE A 68 -7.43 -2.41 -6.38
N ASN A 69 -7.38 -1.74 -7.53
CA ASN A 69 -7.03 -0.33 -7.61
C ASN A 69 -8.02 0.58 -6.84
N SER A 70 -9.19 0.08 -6.41
CA SER A 70 -10.06 0.78 -5.47
C SER A 70 -10.23 0.04 -4.14
N ALA A 71 -9.87 0.69 -3.04
CA ALA A 71 -10.07 0.16 -1.70
C ALA A 71 -11.56 -0.06 -1.36
N SER A 72 -12.47 0.61 -2.07
CA SER A 72 -13.92 0.39 -1.98
C SER A 72 -14.35 -0.98 -2.51
N ALA A 73 -13.77 -1.45 -3.63
CA ALA A 73 -14.00 -2.80 -4.11
C ALA A 73 -13.44 -3.86 -3.15
N ALA A 74 -12.27 -3.59 -2.56
CA ALA A 74 -11.68 -4.46 -1.54
C ALA A 74 -12.59 -4.58 -0.30
N ARG A 75 -13.13 -3.46 0.17
CA ARG A 75 -14.10 -3.41 1.28
C ARG A 75 -15.36 -4.21 0.95
N GLY A 76 -15.91 -4.08 -0.25
CA GLY A 76 -17.10 -4.83 -0.66
C GLY A 76 -16.91 -6.34 -0.72
N ALA A 77 -15.67 -6.81 -0.93
CA ALA A 77 -15.32 -8.22 -0.99
C ALA A 77 -14.92 -8.84 0.37
N MET A 78 -14.85 -8.05 1.45
CA MET A 78 -14.48 -8.51 2.77
C MET A 78 -15.60 -8.26 3.78
N ASN A 79 -15.82 -9.22 4.68
CA ASN A 79 -16.64 -8.96 5.86
C ASN A 79 -15.87 -8.13 6.92
N ASP A 80 -16.58 -7.59 7.91
CA ASP A 80 -15.99 -6.73 8.95
C ASP A 80 -14.88 -7.42 9.76
N SER A 81 -14.97 -8.75 9.92
CA SER A 81 -13.94 -9.52 10.64
C SER A 81 -12.64 -9.61 9.85
N MET A 82 -12.73 -9.82 8.54
CA MET A 82 -11.57 -9.81 7.63
C MET A 82 -10.93 -8.43 7.58
N ILE A 83 -11.72 -7.36 7.45
CA ILE A 83 -11.20 -5.98 7.45
C ILE A 83 -10.47 -5.69 8.76
N ARG A 84 -11.05 -6.04 9.92
CA ARG A 84 -10.41 -5.86 11.23
C ARG A 84 -9.10 -6.61 11.34
N THR A 85 -9.09 -7.88 10.91
CA THR A 85 -7.89 -8.74 10.96
C THR A 85 -6.79 -8.21 10.04
N LEU A 86 -7.14 -7.76 8.83
CA LEU A 86 -6.20 -7.15 7.89
C LEU A 86 -5.61 -5.86 8.49
N CYS A 87 -6.45 -4.98 9.02
CA CYS A 87 -6.03 -3.72 9.61
C CYS A 87 -5.10 -3.95 10.82
N GLU A 88 -5.49 -4.85 11.72
CA GLU A 88 -4.67 -5.27 12.86
C GLU A 88 -3.33 -5.84 12.43
N GLY A 89 -3.34 -6.82 11.52
CA GLY A 89 -2.13 -7.47 11.02
C GLY A 89 -1.17 -6.47 10.38
N VAL A 90 -1.67 -5.59 9.51
CA VAL A 90 -0.87 -4.57 8.82
C VAL A 90 -0.26 -3.58 9.80
N ALA A 91 -1.04 -3.03 10.72
CA ALA A 91 -0.54 -1.97 11.60
C ALA A 91 0.43 -2.47 12.66
N LEU A 92 0.20 -3.66 13.22
CA LEU A 92 1.12 -4.24 14.19
C LEU A 92 2.43 -4.73 13.55
N ASN A 93 2.37 -5.25 12.31
CA ASN A 93 3.55 -5.70 11.57
C ASN A 93 4.20 -4.60 10.70
N SER A 94 3.85 -3.33 10.91
CA SER A 94 4.46 -2.21 10.19
C SER A 94 5.17 -1.27 11.15
N THR A 95 6.30 -0.74 10.72
CA THR A 95 7.07 0.30 11.41
C THR A 95 6.97 1.66 10.72
N ALA A 96 6.47 1.69 9.48
CA ALA A 96 6.24 2.92 8.75
C ALA A 96 5.15 3.80 9.40
N GLU A 97 5.29 5.11 9.18
CA GLU A 97 4.36 6.15 9.59
C GLU A 97 3.86 6.89 8.35
N LEU A 98 2.55 7.15 8.27
CA LEU A 98 1.97 7.95 7.20
C LEU A 98 2.12 9.44 7.55
N LEU A 99 2.71 10.20 6.64
CA LEU A 99 2.79 11.64 6.77
C LEU A 99 1.40 12.25 6.54
N PRO A 100 1.10 13.38 7.21
CA PRO A 100 -0.10 14.15 6.91
C PRO A 100 -0.08 14.60 5.44
N LEU A 101 -1.27 14.74 4.86
CA LEU A 101 -1.41 15.32 3.53
C LEU A 101 -0.90 16.77 3.56
N GLU A 102 -0.14 17.16 2.55
CA GLU A 102 0.26 18.56 2.36
C GLU A 102 -0.96 19.38 1.89
N ASP A 103 -1.01 20.69 2.16
CA ASP A 103 -2.16 21.57 1.87
C ASP A 103 -2.58 21.58 0.38
N ASP A 104 -1.66 21.20 -0.50
CA ASP A 104 -1.85 21.15 -1.96
C ASP A 104 -2.28 19.75 -2.47
N GLU A 105 -2.30 18.73 -1.60
CA GLU A 105 -2.63 17.33 -1.95
C GLU A 105 -4.13 17.06 -1.76
N VAL A 106 -4.75 16.44 -2.77
CA VAL A 106 -6.18 16.06 -2.73
C VAL A 106 -6.36 14.87 -1.78
N SER A 107 -7.56 14.67 -1.23
CA SER A 107 -7.86 13.52 -0.35
C SER A 107 -7.55 12.15 -0.99
N ASP A 108 -7.52 12.06 -2.33
CA ASP A 108 -7.27 10.83 -3.08
C ASP A 108 -5.78 10.62 -3.41
N THR A 109 -4.90 11.55 -3.01
CA THR A 109 -3.46 11.38 -3.17
C THR A 109 -2.96 10.34 -2.17
N PRO A 110 -2.27 9.28 -2.62
CA PRO A 110 -1.74 8.28 -1.69
C PRO A 110 -0.73 8.96 -0.75
N ARG A 111 -0.86 8.71 0.56
CA ARG A 111 -0.05 9.37 1.57
C ARG A 111 1.41 8.98 1.44
N LYS A 112 2.31 9.95 1.60
CA LYS A 112 3.75 9.69 1.71
C LYS A 112 4.01 8.95 3.01
N ALA A 113 4.90 7.96 2.98
CA ALA A 113 5.27 7.19 4.15
C ALA A 113 6.71 7.47 4.58
N LEU A 114 6.91 7.67 5.88
CA LEU A 114 8.21 7.67 6.53
C LEU A 114 8.56 6.23 6.91
N GLY A 115 9.68 5.72 6.40
CA GLY A 115 10.09 4.33 6.57
C GLY A 115 9.93 3.52 5.29
N SER A 116 9.56 2.24 5.43
CA SER A 116 9.37 1.34 4.28
C SER A 116 8.19 1.78 3.41
N GLN A 117 8.45 2.02 2.13
CA GLN A 117 7.39 2.40 1.16
C GLN A 117 6.32 1.32 1.03
N THR A 118 6.69 0.05 1.15
CA THR A 118 5.75 -1.08 1.10
C THR A 118 4.83 -1.10 2.32
N GLU A 119 5.38 -0.87 3.51
CA GLU A 119 4.58 -0.79 4.75
C GLU A 119 3.62 0.40 4.70
N GLY A 120 4.08 1.55 4.21
CA GLY A 120 3.25 2.73 3.99
C GLY A 120 2.09 2.51 3.01
N ALA A 121 2.35 1.78 1.92
CA ALA A 121 1.32 1.40 0.96
C ALA A 121 0.24 0.50 1.62
N LEU A 122 0.67 -0.47 2.43
CA LEU A 122 -0.24 -1.35 3.16
C LEU A 122 -1.07 -0.60 4.20
N LEU A 123 -0.47 0.31 4.96
CA LEU A 123 -1.19 1.15 5.95
C LEU A 123 -2.24 2.02 5.27
N SER A 124 -1.87 2.66 4.16
CA SER A 124 -2.80 3.49 3.37
C SER A 124 -3.95 2.64 2.82
N PHE A 125 -3.64 1.45 2.31
CA PHE A 125 -4.65 0.51 1.80
C PHE A 125 -5.60 0.02 2.90
N ALA A 126 -5.07 -0.35 4.07
CA ALA A 126 -5.88 -0.79 5.22
C ALA A 126 -6.83 0.30 5.70
N SER A 127 -6.33 1.54 5.84
CA SER A 127 -7.16 2.71 6.20
C SER A 127 -8.27 2.98 5.18
N ALA A 128 -7.97 2.83 3.90
CA ALA A 128 -8.97 2.99 2.85
C ALA A 128 -10.03 1.86 2.86
N CYS A 129 -9.62 0.60 3.10
CA CYS A 129 -10.55 -0.54 3.24
C CYS A 129 -11.49 -0.38 4.45
N SER A 130 -11.00 0.21 5.54
CA SER A 130 -11.80 0.47 6.73
C SER A 130 -12.75 1.66 6.58
N GLY A 131 -12.75 2.38 5.45
CA GLY A 131 -13.57 3.57 5.27
C GLY A 131 -13.09 4.78 6.08
N GLY A 132 -11.81 4.80 6.48
CA GLY A 132 -11.23 5.88 7.26
C GLY A 132 -11.46 5.81 8.77
N GLU A 133 -12.23 4.83 9.27
CA GLU A 133 -12.45 4.61 10.71
C GLU A 133 -11.24 4.00 11.43
N PHE A 134 -10.23 3.56 10.69
CA PHE A 134 -9.07 2.85 11.24
C PHE A 134 -7.93 3.81 11.59
N ASP A 135 -7.72 4.03 12.89
CA ASP A 135 -6.52 4.67 13.42
C ASP A 135 -5.47 3.62 13.82
N TYR A 136 -4.51 3.42 12.94
CA TYR A 136 -3.40 2.49 13.18
C TYR A 136 -2.50 2.93 14.35
N ALA A 137 -2.39 4.24 14.62
CA ALA A 137 -1.52 4.77 15.67
C ALA A 137 -2.14 4.53 17.05
N GLU A 138 -3.46 4.69 17.18
CA GLU A 138 -4.18 4.31 18.40
C GLU A 138 -4.06 2.81 18.67
N MET A 139 -4.26 1.98 17.64
CA MET A 139 -4.17 0.54 17.81
C MET A 139 -2.76 0.07 18.20
N ARG A 140 -1.70 0.67 17.63
CA ARG A 140 -0.31 0.40 18.05
C ARG A 140 -0.06 0.76 19.52
N LYS A 141 -0.66 1.86 20.01
CA LYS A 141 -0.54 2.27 21.42
C LYS A 141 -1.24 1.31 22.37
N ASN A 142 -2.41 0.81 21.97
CA ASN A 142 -3.24 -0.08 22.78
C ASN A 142 -2.80 -1.55 22.68
N ALA A 143 -1.93 -1.90 21.73
CA ALA A 143 -1.48 -3.28 21.52
C ALA A 143 -0.47 -3.72 22.59
N ASN A 144 -0.80 -4.82 23.26
CA ASN A 144 0.13 -5.48 24.19
C ASN A 144 1.10 -6.37 23.40
N ILE A 145 2.21 -5.78 22.93
CA ILE A 145 3.20 -6.51 22.14
C ILE A 145 4.19 -7.21 23.08
N ARG A 146 4.20 -8.55 23.02
CA ARG A 146 5.14 -9.37 23.80
C ARG A 146 6.53 -9.36 23.19
N ARG A 147 6.60 -9.44 21.85
CA ARG A 147 7.86 -9.53 21.11
C ARG A 147 7.69 -9.07 19.66
N VAL A 148 8.64 -8.28 19.18
CA VAL A 148 8.78 -7.95 17.75
C VAL A 148 9.97 -8.73 17.19
N LEU A 149 9.75 -9.43 16.08
CA LEU A 149 10.78 -10.07 15.29
C LEU A 149 10.93 -9.26 13.98
N PRO A 150 11.91 -8.34 13.91
CA PRO A 150 12.09 -7.53 12.71
C PRO A 150 12.44 -8.41 11.51
N PHE A 151 12.27 -7.82 10.31
CA PHE A 151 12.62 -8.47 9.06
C PHE A 151 14.08 -8.96 9.09
N SER A 152 14.28 -10.19 8.68
CA SER A 152 15.60 -10.79 8.51
C SER A 152 15.63 -11.47 7.16
N SER A 153 16.69 -11.24 6.37
CA SER A 153 16.87 -11.84 5.05
C SER A 153 16.87 -13.37 5.10
N ASP A 154 17.35 -13.97 6.19
CA ASP A 154 17.37 -15.43 6.37
C ASP A 154 15.96 -15.99 6.57
N ARG A 155 15.12 -15.28 7.34
CA ARG A 155 13.73 -15.70 7.62
C ARG A 155 12.73 -15.25 6.55
N LYS A 156 13.09 -14.22 5.78
CA LYS A 156 12.23 -13.56 4.78
C LYS A 156 10.88 -13.09 5.33
N ARG A 157 10.79 -12.78 6.64
CA ARG A 157 9.57 -12.30 7.27
C ARG A 157 9.86 -11.40 8.48
N MET A 158 8.91 -10.51 8.74
CA MET A 158 8.71 -9.82 10.01
C MET A 158 7.54 -10.50 10.74
N SER A 159 7.54 -10.51 12.07
CA SER A 159 6.42 -11.05 12.87
C SER A 159 6.31 -10.32 14.20
N VAL A 160 5.09 -10.17 14.70
CA VAL A 160 4.82 -9.55 16.00
C VAL A 160 3.98 -10.49 16.85
N VAL A 161 4.44 -10.77 18.07
CA VAL A 161 3.75 -11.67 19.00
C VAL A 161 2.85 -10.86 19.91
N VAL A 162 1.55 -11.14 19.84
CA VAL A 162 0.51 -10.51 20.65
C VAL A 162 -0.35 -11.57 21.36
N PRO A 163 -0.89 -11.27 22.55
CA PRO A 163 -1.78 -12.19 23.25
C PRO A 163 -3.10 -12.35 22.50
N ILE A 164 -3.69 -13.53 22.60
CA ILE A 164 -5.05 -13.77 22.14
C ILE A 164 -6.01 -13.16 23.18
N GLN A 165 -6.96 -12.33 22.73
CA GLN A 165 -7.93 -11.72 23.65
C GLN A 165 -8.83 -12.81 24.25
N GLY A 166 -8.87 -12.90 25.58
CA GLY A 166 -9.76 -13.80 26.32
C GLY A 166 -9.15 -15.13 26.76
N GLU A 167 -7.90 -15.42 26.42
CA GLU A 167 -7.20 -16.63 26.86
C GLU A 167 -5.86 -16.27 27.52
N ASP A 168 -5.70 -16.66 28.78
CA ASP A 168 -4.43 -16.49 29.49
C ASP A 168 -3.36 -17.41 28.88
N ASP A 169 -2.17 -16.85 28.62
CA ASP A 169 -0.98 -17.52 28.11
C ASP A 169 -1.07 -18.09 26.67
N GLN A 170 -2.06 -17.66 25.88
CA GLN A 170 -2.09 -17.92 24.44
C GLN A 170 -1.66 -16.71 23.61
N TRP A 171 -0.88 -16.99 22.57
CA TRP A 171 -0.21 -15.97 21.75
C TRP A 171 -0.42 -16.25 20.27
N ARG A 172 -0.56 -15.19 19.48
CA ARG A 172 -0.59 -15.24 18.01
C ARG A 172 0.49 -14.35 17.41
N THR A 173 0.81 -14.62 16.15
CA THR A 173 1.80 -13.89 15.33
C THR A 173 1.17 -13.20 14.15
#